data_AF-A0A9E5KLZ5-F1
#
_entry.id   AF-A0A9E5KLZ5-F1
#
_cell.length_a   1.000
_cell.length_b   1.000
_cell.length_c   1.000
_cell.angle_alpha   90.00
_cell.angle_beta   90.00
_cell.angle_gamma   90.00
#
_symmetry.space_group_name_H-M   'P 1'
#
loop_
_entity.id
_entity.type
_entity.pdbx_description
1 polymer ?
#
loop_
_entity_poly.entity_id
_entity_poly.type
_entity_poly.pdbx_seq_one_letter_code
_entity_poly.pdbx_strand_id
1 'polypeptide(L)'
;MPINARSPHVVQVNDPTQTGSKIEIDLWYYTGTQPLTPTYTLSKLIPSATNTDTAYNISPYIREYLLHKFNGINYSTNQSLTDEYEHVNIQYRTYNFIGGVYVLDSTVTDVAFDGYGYYEEGVNIDRGNILLGNGTTHYYWHDSTNTPSSNPAHRGGIVTAKVLRNWYYTHINMNTGATQTYTFTADGIYDIKRVHQSYYGFSNELQIFNNLNVLQWTGYFIPKEECRYEPMTIDFVNKFGGWQREFFFKATQELLDVTNTAYNLMPSQVVPSLVSEGQRHIMNNNGIRRYTMNTGWVDESYGETMQELLLSERVIWQYGSTRIPIKINTKSINKHKNINNKTINYTIEMELAFDVIHSVV
;
A
#
# COMPACT_ATOMS: atom_id res chain seq x y z
N MET A 1 18.34 -2.45 -7.99
CA MET A 1 17.18 -3.15 -7.43
C MET A 1 16.46 -2.18 -6.52
N PRO A 2 15.14 -2.03 -6.65
CA PRO A 2 14.39 -1.09 -5.83
C PRO A 2 14.59 -1.32 -4.33
N ILE A 3 14.63 -0.24 -3.54
CA ILE A 3 14.82 -0.30 -2.10
C ILE A 3 13.44 -0.38 -1.41
N ASN A 4 13.26 -1.39 -0.57
CA ASN A 4 12.05 -1.56 0.22
C ASN A 4 12.19 -0.83 1.57
N ALA A 5 11.59 0.35 1.69
CA ALA A 5 11.83 1.28 2.79
C ALA A 5 11.23 0.86 4.13
N ARG A 6 10.23 -0.04 4.17
CA ARG A 6 9.69 -0.57 5.44
C ARG A 6 10.56 -1.66 6.05
N SER A 7 11.44 -2.28 5.25
CA SER A 7 12.50 -3.14 5.77
C SER A 7 13.80 -2.35 5.96
N PRO A 8 14.66 -2.70 6.93
CA PRO A 8 15.97 -2.08 7.05
C PRO A 8 16.77 -2.21 5.75
N HIS A 9 17.37 -1.11 5.28
CA HIS A 9 18.34 -1.11 4.19
C HIS A 9 19.67 -0.70 4.79
N VAL A 10 20.49 -1.69 5.10
CA VAL A 10 21.77 -1.49 5.79
C VAL A 10 22.88 -1.39 4.76
N VAL A 11 23.46 -0.20 4.64
CA VAL A 11 24.65 0.04 3.81
C VAL A 11 25.88 -0.14 4.71
N GLN A 12 26.75 -1.08 4.35
CA GLN A 12 28.00 -1.34 5.05
C GLN A 12 29.17 -0.73 4.29
N VAL A 13 30.05 -0.07 5.04
CA VAL A 13 31.31 0.46 4.53
C VAL A 13 32.44 -0.19 5.33
N ASN A 14 33.28 -0.96 4.65
CA ASN A 14 34.32 -1.76 5.28
C ASN A 14 35.60 -1.74 4.46
N ASP A 15 36.46 -0.77 4.76
CA ASP A 15 37.81 -0.70 4.21
C ASP A 15 38.85 -0.96 5.32
N PRO A 16 39.87 -1.82 5.10
CA PRO A 16 40.87 -2.17 6.13
C PRO A 16 41.70 -0.98 6.65
N THR A 17 41.77 0.11 5.88
CA THR A 17 42.62 1.28 6.19
C THR A 17 41.83 2.46 6.74
N GLN A 18 40.49 2.36 6.79
CA GLN A 18 39.66 3.45 7.25
C GLN A 18 39.71 3.60 8.77
N THR A 19 39.59 4.85 9.24
CA THR A 19 39.41 5.18 10.66
C THR A 19 37.98 5.65 10.97
N GLY A 20 37.15 5.75 9.94
CA GLY A 20 35.73 6.04 9.99
C GLY A 20 35.13 6.01 8.60
N SER A 21 33.87 6.36 8.49
CA SER A 21 33.16 6.43 7.21
C SER A 21 32.06 7.48 7.24
N LYS A 22 31.58 7.83 6.05
CA LYS A 22 30.48 8.77 5.83
C LYS A 22 29.58 8.24 4.72
N ILE A 23 28.29 8.47 4.86
CA ILE A 23 27.30 8.28 3.80
C ILE A 23 26.57 9.60 3.55
N GLU A 24 26.50 9.98 2.29
CA GLU A 24 25.70 11.10 1.80
C GLU A 24 24.50 10.55 1.05
N ILE A 25 23.31 11.05 1.35
CA ILE A 25 22.04 10.55 0.81
C ILE A 25 21.32 11.71 0.15
N ASP A 26 21.04 11.56 -1.14
CA ASP A 26 20.26 12.47 -1.95
C ASP A 26 18.89 11.84 -2.20
N LEU A 27 17.82 12.52 -1.81
CA LEU A 27 16.43 12.08 -2.00
C LEU A 27 15.65 13.13 -2.78
N TRP A 28 14.91 12.69 -3.81
CA TRP A 28 14.02 13.55 -4.56
C TRP A 28 12.81 12.80 -5.14
N TYR A 29 11.71 13.53 -5.31
CA TYR A 29 10.53 13.05 -6.02
C TYR A 29 10.79 12.93 -7.52
N TYR A 30 10.05 12.06 -8.21
CA TYR A 30 10.22 11.82 -9.65
C TYR A 30 10.07 13.06 -10.52
N THR A 31 9.22 14.01 -10.12
CA THR A 31 9.03 15.30 -10.83
C THR A 31 10.16 16.31 -10.56
N GLY A 32 10.96 16.06 -9.52
CA GLY A 32 12.05 16.92 -9.09
C GLY A 32 13.40 16.56 -9.72
N THR A 33 14.39 17.41 -9.47
CA THR A 33 15.79 17.15 -9.82
C THR A 33 16.56 16.63 -8.62
N GLN A 34 17.61 15.84 -8.86
CA GLN A 34 18.55 15.47 -7.81
C GLN A 34 19.07 16.72 -7.08
N PRO A 35 19.07 16.74 -5.73
CA PRO A 35 19.60 17.85 -4.95
C PRO A 35 21.09 18.11 -5.26
N LEU A 36 21.48 19.38 -5.30
CA LEU A 36 22.90 19.77 -5.45
C LEU A 36 23.73 19.53 -4.18
N THR A 37 23.04 19.49 -3.04
CA THR A 37 23.62 19.19 -1.72
C THR A 37 22.89 17.99 -1.13
N PRO A 38 23.60 17.10 -0.42
CA PRO A 38 22.98 15.90 0.12
C PRO A 38 21.88 16.23 1.12
N THR A 39 20.76 15.54 1.00
CA THR A 39 19.60 15.68 1.89
C THR A 39 19.96 15.25 3.31
N TYR A 40 20.68 14.14 3.45
CA TYR A 40 21.21 13.68 4.73
C TYR A 40 22.69 13.31 4.61
N THR A 41 23.45 13.59 5.67
CA THR A 41 24.84 13.15 5.79
C THR A 41 25.03 12.50 7.15
N LEU A 42 25.45 11.23 7.15
CA LEU A 42 25.73 10.48 8.36
C LEU A 42 27.20 10.11 8.36
N SER A 43 27.85 10.18 9.51
CA SER A 43 29.24 9.77 9.67
C SER A 43 29.44 9.08 11.01
N LYS A 44 30.38 8.15 11.06
CA LYS A 44 30.81 7.53 12.33
C LYS A 44 32.24 7.01 12.19
N LEU A 45 32.92 6.93 13.32
CA LEU A 45 34.23 6.29 13.41
C LEU A 45 34.09 4.77 13.47
N ILE A 46 35.15 4.06 13.10
CA ILE A 46 35.17 2.61 13.27
C ILE A 46 35.10 2.24 14.76
N PRO A 47 34.46 1.12 15.12
CA PRO A 47 34.46 0.63 16.50
C PRO A 47 35.87 0.35 17.04
N SER A 48 36.77 -0.18 16.21
CA SER A 48 38.16 -0.49 16.57
C SER A 48 39.01 -0.75 15.33
N ALA A 49 40.33 -0.67 15.43
CA ALA A 49 41.23 -0.98 14.31
C ALA A 49 41.15 -2.45 13.81
N THR A 50 40.60 -3.36 14.61
CA THR A 50 40.36 -4.77 14.23
C THR A 50 38.95 -5.02 13.73
N ASN A 51 38.06 -4.04 13.81
CA ASN A 51 36.71 -4.06 13.27
C ASN A 51 36.41 -2.74 12.59
N THR A 52 36.69 -2.69 11.29
CA THR A 52 36.50 -1.53 10.43
C THR A 52 35.06 -1.40 9.92
N ASP A 53 34.17 -2.38 10.14
CA ASP A 53 32.83 -2.34 9.55
C ASP A 53 31.94 -1.25 10.16
N THR A 54 31.28 -0.51 9.28
CA THR A 54 30.38 0.58 9.61
C THR A 54 29.07 0.44 8.86
N ALA A 55 28.00 0.07 9.59
CA ALA A 55 26.65 -0.10 9.05
C ALA A 55 25.73 1.12 9.21
N TYR A 56 25.04 1.55 8.15
CA TYR A 56 24.07 2.65 8.17
C TYR A 56 22.70 2.18 7.68
N ASN A 57 21.65 2.35 8.48
CA ASN A 57 20.29 2.08 8.04
C ASN A 57 19.68 3.32 7.40
N ILE A 58 19.47 3.31 6.08
CA ILE A 58 18.94 4.46 5.35
C ILE A 58 17.41 4.47 5.26
N SER A 59 16.75 3.36 5.59
CA SER A 59 15.29 3.21 5.46
C SER A 59 14.46 4.28 6.17
N PRO A 60 14.75 4.69 7.42
CA PRO A 60 13.95 5.71 8.10
C PRO A 60 13.87 7.04 7.33
N TYR A 61 14.98 7.47 6.74
CA TYR A 61 15.05 8.72 5.98
C TYR A 61 14.25 8.64 4.67
N ILE A 62 14.25 7.48 4.02
CA ILE A 62 13.45 7.24 2.82
C ILE A 62 11.95 7.29 3.16
N ARG A 63 11.53 6.69 4.29
CA ARG A 63 10.11 6.63 4.69
C ARG A 63 9.49 8.00 4.93
N GLU A 64 10.27 9.01 5.28
CA GLU A 64 9.77 10.39 5.47
C GLU A 64 9.17 10.98 4.18
N TYR A 65 9.56 10.47 3.01
CA TYR A 65 9.10 10.92 1.70
C TYR A 65 7.90 10.12 1.15
N LEU A 66 7.57 8.98 1.75
CA LEU A 66 6.52 8.06 1.27
C LEU A 66 5.21 8.32 2.04
N LEU A 67 4.26 9.01 1.41
CA LEU A 67 3.04 9.49 2.05
C LEU A 67 1.75 8.81 1.56
N HIS A 68 1.75 8.16 0.39
CA HIS A 68 0.58 7.46 -0.18
C HIS A 68 -0.73 8.22 0.03
N LYS A 69 -0.77 9.50 -0.42
CA LYS A 69 -1.89 10.41 -0.13
C LYS A 69 -3.18 9.99 -0.83
N PHE A 70 -3.05 9.43 -2.03
CA PHE A 70 -4.17 9.08 -2.89
C PHE A 70 -3.90 7.74 -3.55
N ASN A 71 -4.94 6.95 -3.78
CA ASN A 71 -4.88 5.81 -4.69
C ASN A 71 -4.88 6.32 -6.15
N GLY A 72 -4.10 5.68 -7.02
CA GLY A 72 -3.95 6.07 -8.42
C GLY A 72 -5.25 5.98 -9.26
N ILE A 73 -5.22 6.53 -10.47
CA ILE A 73 -6.37 6.58 -11.39
C ILE A 73 -6.48 5.28 -12.19
N ASN A 74 -7.57 4.53 -12.03
CA ASN A 74 -7.74 3.20 -12.64
C ASN A 74 -8.72 3.20 -13.85
N TYR A 75 -8.76 4.27 -14.66
CA TYR A 75 -9.70 4.35 -15.80
C TYR A 75 -9.24 5.22 -16.96
N SER A 76 -9.48 4.74 -18.18
CA SER A 76 -9.34 5.44 -19.47
C SER A 76 -7.96 6.08 -19.76
N THR A 77 -6.97 5.85 -18.92
CA THR A 77 -5.57 6.26 -19.13
C THR A 77 -4.69 5.01 -19.18
N ASN A 78 -3.84 4.93 -20.21
CA ASN A 78 -2.96 3.78 -20.45
C ASN A 78 -1.48 4.07 -20.14
N GLN A 79 -1.16 5.33 -19.83
CA GLN A 79 0.17 5.82 -19.46
C GLN A 79 0.05 6.79 -18.27
N SER A 80 -0.64 6.36 -17.21
CA SER A 80 -0.74 7.15 -15.99
C SER A 80 0.55 6.96 -15.19
N LEU A 81 1.30 8.04 -14.96
CA LEU A 81 2.41 8.01 -14.01
C LEU A 81 1.84 7.82 -12.60
N THR A 82 2.55 7.02 -11.81
CA THR A 82 2.25 6.85 -10.39
C THR A 82 2.49 8.16 -9.64
N ASP A 83 1.70 8.42 -8.61
CA ASP A 83 1.83 9.62 -7.79
C ASP A 83 3.23 9.72 -7.16
N GLU A 84 3.76 10.94 -7.10
CA GLU A 84 5.13 11.18 -6.64
C GLU A 84 5.34 10.85 -5.16
N TYR A 85 4.27 10.76 -4.36
CA TYR A 85 4.35 10.40 -2.95
C TYR A 85 4.32 8.89 -2.68
N GLU A 86 4.27 8.06 -3.71
CA GLU A 86 4.28 6.58 -3.60
C GLU A 86 5.67 5.99 -3.85
N HIS A 87 6.60 6.77 -4.38
CA HIS A 87 7.96 6.35 -4.69
C HIS A 87 8.94 7.52 -4.59
N VAL A 88 10.19 7.24 -4.26
CA VAL A 88 11.23 8.27 -4.15
C VAL A 88 12.50 7.81 -4.84
N ASN A 89 13.14 8.72 -5.59
CA ASN A 89 14.45 8.46 -6.16
C ASN A 89 15.51 8.70 -5.09
N ILE A 90 16.51 7.83 -5.05
CA ILE A 90 17.60 7.90 -4.11
C ILE A 90 18.94 7.73 -4.82
N GLN A 91 19.89 8.57 -4.46
CA GLN A 91 21.30 8.32 -4.69
C GLN A 91 22.03 8.39 -3.37
N TYR A 92 22.77 7.35 -3.01
CA TYR A 92 23.64 7.39 -1.84
C TYR A 92 25.09 7.15 -2.24
N ARG A 93 25.98 7.85 -1.55
CA ARG A 93 27.42 7.85 -1.78
C ARG A 93 28.12 7.47 -0.48
N THR A 94 28.92 6.41 -0.50
CA THR A 94 29.72 5.97 0.64
C THR A 94 31.14 6.52 0.54
N TYR A 95 31.72 6.87 1.66
CA TYR A 95 33.08 7.40 1.75
C TYR A 95 33.85 6.73 2.89
N ASN A 96 35.10 6.37 2.61
CA ASN A 96 36.06 5.87 3.58
C ASN A 96 36.84 7.06 4.16
N PHE A 97 37.00 7.14 5.49
CA PHE A 97 37.81 8.18 6.13
C PHE A 97 39.24 7.68 6.34
N ILE A 98 40.17 8.15 5.50
CA ILE A 98 41.56 7.67 5.43
C ILE A 98 42.49 8.89 5.52
N GLY A 99 43.44 8.86 6.46
CA GLY A 99 44.46 9.91 6.58
C GLY A 99 43.90 11.33 6.78
N GLY A 100 42.72 11.48 7.39
CA GLY A 100 42.08 12.77 7.62
C GLY A 100 41.19 13.27 6.47
N VAL A 101 41.01 12.48 5.40
CA VAL A 101 40.21 12.85 4.22
C VAL A 101 39.16 11.78 3.94
N TYR A 102 37.98 12.20 3.48
CA TYR A 102 36.94 11.30 2.98
C TYR A 102 37.20 10.98 1.51
N VAL A 103 37.41 9.70 1.21
CA VAL A 103 37.61 9.17 -0.15
C VAL A 103 36.32 8.47 -0.57
N LEU A 104 35.80 8.79 -1.76
CA LEU A 104 34.60 8.13 -2.30
C LEU A 104 34.87 6.65 -2.53
N ASP A 105 33.97 5.81 -2.06
CA ASP A 105 34.03 4.35 -2.15
C ASP A 105 33.03 3.82 -3.19
N SER A 106 31.74 4.13 -3.00
CA SER A 106 30.69 3.70 -3.92
C SER A 106 29.61 4.76 -4.11
N THR A 107 28.93 4.68 -5.26
CA THR A 107 27.73 5.46 -5.57
C THR A 107 26.67 4.52 -6.08
N VAL A 108 25.48 4.55 -5.48
CA VAL A 108 24.33 3.75 -5.90
C VAL A 108 23.16 4.68 -6.16
N THR A 109 22.48 4.50 -7.30
CA THR A 109 21.25 5.22 -7.65
C THR A 109 20.13 4.22 -7.88
N ASP A 110 19.01 4.39 -7.21
CA ASP A 110 17.82 3.58 -7.42
C ASP A 110 16.53 4.32 -7.04
N VAL A 111 15.41 3.59 -7.05
CA VAL A 111 14.10 4.01 -6.59
C VAL A 111 13.77 3.25 -5.32
N ALA A 112 13.11 3.89 -4.38
CA ALA A 112 12.57 3.25 -3.19
C ALA A 112 11.04 3.29 -3.15
N PHE A 113 10.45 2.21 -2.62
CA PHE A 113 9.02 2.02 -2.40
C PHE A 113 8.75 1.69 -0.93
N ASP A 114 7.50 1.84 -0.48
CA ASP A 114 7.07 1.52 0.91
C ASP A 114 6.81 0.01 1.11
N GLY A 115 7.66 -0.84 0.52
CA GLY A 115 7.57 -2.30 0.62
C GLY A 115 8.35 -2.88 1.81
N TYR A 116 8.04 -4.12 2.20
CA TYR A 116 8.69 -4.84 3.32
C TYR A 116 8.88 -6.34 3.07
N GLY A 117 10.09 -6.87 3.25
CA GLY A 117 10.37 -8.31 3.31
C GLY A 117 9.77 -9.00 4.56
N TYR A 118 9.40 -10.27 4.45
CA TYR A 118 9.20 -11.10 5.64
C TYR A 118 10.56 -11.50 6.25
N TYR A 119 10.59 -11.76 7.55
CA TYR A 119 11.84 -12.10 8.24
C TYR A 119 12.55 -13.31 7.62
N GLU A 120 11.77 -14.31 7.18
CA GLU A 120 12.27 -15.54 6.57
C GLU A 120 12.90 -15.32 5.18
N GLU A 121 12.57 -14.21 4.52
CA GLU A 121 13.08 -13.84 3.19
C GLU A 121 14.40 -13.07 3.28
N GLY A 122 14.82 -12.69 4.49
CA GLY A 122 15.99 -11.87 4.73
C GLY A 122 15.72 -10.36 4.64
N VAL A 123 16.80 -9.59 4.62
CA VAL A 123 16.75 -8.12 4.72
C VAL A 123 16.68 -7.50 3.33
N ASN A 124 15.70 -6.62 3.11
CA ASN A 124 15.54 -5.82 1.89
C ASN A 124 15.60 -6.63 0.59
N ILE A 125 14.84 -7.73 0.53
CA ILE A 125 14.79 -8.60 -0.65
C ILE A 125 14.33 -7.84 -1.90
N ASP A 126 14.93 -8.14 -3.05
CA ASP A 126 14.46 -7.63 -4.34
C ASP A 126 13.12 -8.29 -4.68
N ARG A 127 12.08 -7.46 -4.84
CA ARG A 127 10.74 -7.90 -5.19
C ARG A 127 10.39 -7.67 -6.66
N GLY A 128 11.38 -7.27 -7.45
CA GLY A 128 11.21 -6.94 -8.85
C GLY A 128 10.53 -5.59 -9.04
N ASN A 129 10.13 -5.36 -10.28
CA ASN A 129 9.67 -4.05 -10.74
C ASN A 129 8.15 -3.89 -10.73
N ILE A 130 7.39 -4.95 -10.47
CA ILE A 130 5.93 -4.93 -10.47
C ILE A 130 5.45 -5.07 -9.03
N LEU A 131 4.65 -4.11 -8.55
CA LEU A 131 4.24 -4.01 -7.16
C LEU A 131 2.96 -4.80 -6.87
N LEU A 132 2.87 -6.02 -7.37
CA LEU A 132 1.77 -6.95 -7.11
C LEU A 132 2.28 -8.39 -7.24
N GLY A 133 1.69 -9.32 -6.48
CA GLY A 133 2.04 -10.74 -6.56
C GLY A 133 1.96 -11.28 -7.99
N ASN A 134 2.89 -12.16 -8.37
CA ASN A 134 2.91 -12.76 -9.69
C ASN A 134 2.03 -14.02 -9.70
N GLY A 135 1.18 -14.15 -10.73
CA GLY A 135 0.24 -15.28 -10.88
C GLY A 135 -0.89 -15.28 -9.85
N THR A 136 -1.14 -14.16 -9.16
CA THR A 136 -2.21 -14.05 -8.16
C THR A 136 -3.56 -13.79 -8.81
N THR A 137 -4.62 -14.24 -8.13
CA THR A 137 -6.00 -14.04 -8.57
C THR A 137 -6.67 -12.98 -7.70
N HIS A 138 -7.24 -11.96 -8.35
CA HIS A 138 -7.97 -10.88 -7.69
C HIS A 138 -9.40 -10.84 -8.21
N TYR A 139 -10.32 -10.38 -7.36
CA TYR A 139 -11.73 -10.29 -7.70
C TYR A 139 -12.20 -8.85 -7.76
N TYR A 140 -13.13 -8.56 -8.65
CA TYR A 140 -13.78 -7.25 -8.70
C TYR A 140 -15.28 -7.40 -8.91
N TRP A 141 -16.04 -6.37 -8.54
CA TRP A 141 -17.49 -6.39 -8.68
C TRP A 141 -17.91 -6.07 -10.12
N HIS A 142 -18.71 -6.94 -10.71
CA HIS A 142 -19.42 -6.69 -11.96
C HIS A 142 -20.72 -7.50 -11.94
N ASP A 143 -21.84 -6.89 -12.32
CA ASP A 143 -23.11 -7.58 -12.53
C ASP A 143 -23.93 -6.89 -13.65
N SER A 144 -25.10 -7.45 -13.98
CA SER A 144 -25.95 -6.89 -15.06
C SER A 144 -26.45 -5.46 -14.80
N THR A 145 -26.44 -5.02 -13.55
CA THR A 145 -26.86 -3.68 -13.09
C THR A 145 -25.69 -2.76 -12.73
N ASN A 146 -24.48 -3.31 -12.62
CA ASN A 146 -23.26 -2.62 -12.21
C ASN A 146 -22.14 -2.84 -13.22
N THR A 147 -21.84 -1.78 -13.96
CA THR A 147 -20.64 -1.71 -14.79
C THR A 147 -19.59 -0.83 -14.11
N PRO A 148 -18.39 -1.37 -13.81
CA PRO A 148 -17.29 -0.63 -13.18
C PRO A 148 -16.85 0.67 -13.88
N SER A 149 -17.27 0.89 -15.13
CA SER A 149 -17.07 2.15 -15.85
C SER A 149 -17.69 3.35 -15.14
N SER A 150 -18.87 3.15 -14.53
CA SER A 150 -19.72 4.21 -13.97
C SER A 150 -19.30 4.70 -12.58
N ASN A 151 -18.79 3.80 -11.73
CA ASN A 151 -18.41 4.11 -10.36
C ASN A 151 -16.92 3.81 -10.13
N PRO A 152 -16.10 4.82 -9.77
CA PRO A 152 -14.67 4.65 -9.48
C PRO A 152 -14.39 3.59 -8.40
N ALA A 153 -15.28 3.43 -7.42
CA ALA A 153 -15.13 2.43 -6.36
C ALA A 153 -15.15 1.00 -6.92
N HIS A 154 -15.91 0.74 -7.99
CA HIS A 154 -16.15 -0.62 -8.48
C HIS A 154 -15.11 -1.09 -9.51
N ARG A 155 -14.20 -0.19 -9.90
CA ARG A 155 -13.11 -0.49 -10.85
C ARG A 155 -12.15 -1.50 -10.26
N GLY A 156 -11.67 -2.41 -11.10
CA GLY A 156 -10.83 -3.55 -10.69
C GLY A 156 -9.51 -3.20 -10.02
N GLY A 157 -9.08 -1.93 -10.02
CA GLY A 157 -7.88 -1.42 -9.37
C GLY A 157 -6.72 -1.17 -10.33
N ILE A 158 -5.53 -0.90 -9.77
CA ILE A 158 -4.28 -0.68 -10.52
C ILE A 158 -3.22 -1.71 -10.14
N VAL A 159 -2.21 -1.83 -11.02
CA VAL A 159 -0.92 -2.46 -10.76
C VAL A 159 0.14 -1.40 -11.02
N THR A 160 0.90 -1.05 -9.99
CA THR A 160 2.03 -0.12 -10.14
C THR A 160 3.24 -0.89 -10.62
N ALA A 161 3.93 -0.39 -11.66
CA ALA A 161 5.10 -1.03 -12.22
C ALA A 161 6.18 -0.02 -12.62
N LYS A 162 7.43 -0.29 -12.23
CA LYS A 162 8.63 0.37 -12.75
C LYS A 162 8.98 -0.26 -14.09
N VAL A 163 8.92 0.51 -15.16
CA VAL A 163 9.12 0.00 -16.52
C VAL A 163 10.12 0.86 -17.29
N LEU A 164 10.72 0.25 -18.30
CA LEU A 164 11.57 0.96 -19.25
C LEU A 164 10.78 1.24 -20.52
N ARG A 165 11.25 2.22 -21.29
CA ARG A 165 10.73 2.55 -22.61
C ARG A 165 10.68 1.30 -23.49
N ASN A 166 9.60 1.17 -24.25
CA ASN A 166 9.29 0.04 -25.13
C ASN A 166 8.90 -1.27 -24.42
N TRP A 167 8.81 -1.30 -23.09
CA TRP A 167 8.04 -2.34 -22.43
C TRP A 167 6.57 -2.22 -22.83
N TYR A 168 5.82 -3.30 -22.75
CA TYR A 168 4.41 -3.30 -23.11
C TYR A 168 3.62 -4.20 -22.19
N TYR A 169 2.32 -3.93 -22.08
CA TYR A 169 1.38 -4.77 -21.35
C TYR A 169 0.19 -5.11 -22.22
N THR A 170 -0.40 -6.26 -21.95
CA THR A 170 -1.51 -6.82 -22.73
C THR A 170 -2.65 -7.21 -21.81
N HIS A 171 -3.86 -6.74 -22.11
CA HIS A 171 -5.09 -7.25 -21.51
C HIS A 171 -5.67 -8.33 -22.40
N ILE A 172 -5.92 -9.51 -21.84
CA ILE A 172 -6.49 -10.65 -22.55
C ILE A 172 -7.84 -10.97 -21.91
N ASN A 173 -8.88 -11.00 -22.73
CA ASN A 173 -10.17 -11.54 -22.35
C ASN A 173 -10.10 -13.07 -22.39
N MET A 174 -10.23 -13.74 -21.25
CA MET A 174 -10.05 -15.20 -21.16
C MET A 174 -11.19 -15.99 -21.81
N ASN A 175 -12.35 -15.37 -22.05
CA ASN A 175 -13.49 -16.05 -22.67
C ASN A 175 -13.42 -16.00 -24.21
N THR A 176 -12.94 -14.89 -24.78
CA THR A 176 -12.91 -14.67 -26.24
C THR A 176 -11.52 -14.70 -26.86
N GLY A 177 -10.45 -14.63 -26.05
CA GLY A 177 -9.08 -14.47 -26.52
C GLY A 177 -8.74 -13.08 -27.08
N ALA A 178 -9.68 -12.13 -27.02
CA ALA A 178 -9.46 -10.78 -27.51
C ALA A 178 -8.38 -10.07 -26.68
N THR A 179 -7.43 -9.42 -27.35
CA THR A 179 -6.26 -8.81 -26.70
C THR A 179 -6.16 -7.30 -27.00
N GLN A 180 -5.85 -6.50 -25.99
CA GLN A 180 -5.47 -5.08 -26.12
C GLN A 180 -4.03 -4.90 -25.66
N THR A 181 -3.18 -4.29 -26.47
CA THR A 181 -1.76 -4.08 -26.16
C THR A 181 -1.42 -2.60 -26.09
N TYR A 182 -0.64 -2.20 -25.09
CA TYR A 182 -0.15 -0.84 -24.94
C TYR A 182 1.35 -0.84 -24.63
N THR A 183 2.08 0.09 -25.25
CA THR A 183 3.53 0.23 -25.11
C THR A 183 3.86 1.51 -24.34
N PHE A 184 4.79 1.41 -23.39
CA PHE A 184 5.29 2.55 -22.63
C PHE A 184 6.22 3.42 -23.47
N THR A 185 6.01 4.73 -23.44
CA THR A 185 6.78 5.67 -24.26
C THR A 185 8.04 6.22 -23.59
N ALA A 186 8.18 6.05 -22.27
CA ALA A 186 9.34 6.51 -21.50
C ALA A 186 9.64 5.56 -20.33
N ASP A 187 10.83 5.70 -19.76
CA ASP A 187 11.19 5.07 -18.49
C ASP A 187 10.40 5.76 -17.38
N GLY A 188 9.91 4.99 -16.40
CA GLY A 188 9.17 5.56 -15.29
C GLY A 188 8.41 4.51 -14.49
N ILE A 189 7.62 4.99 -13.54
CA ILE A 189 6.73 4.16 -12.72
C ILE A 189 5.31 4.53 -13.09
N TYR A 190 4.56 3.54 -13.54
CA TYR A 190 3.23 3.71 -14.11
C TYR A 190 2.19 2.91 -13.35
N ASP A 191 1.01 3.49 -13.23
CA ASP A 191 -0.19 2.81 -12.75
C ASP A 191 -0.93 2.21 -13.95
N ILE A 192 -0.93 0.89 -14.01
CA ILE A 192 -1.58 0.09 -15.04
C ILE A 192 -2.95 -0.30 -14.52
N LYS A 193 -4.04 0.07 -15.21
CA LYS A 193 -5.37 -0.44 -14.87
C LYS A 193 -5.36 -1.97 -14.93
N ARG A 194 -5.98 -2.65 -13.97
CA ARG A 194 -6.01 -4.13 -13.95
C ARG A 194 -6.85 -4.73 -15.08
N VAL A 195 -7.97 -4.07 -15.40
CA VAL A 195 -8.96 -4.55 -16.37
C VAL A 195 -9.22 -3.49 -17.43
N HIS A 196 -9.30 -3.92 -18.68
CA HIS A 196 -9.70 -3.05 -19.79
C HIS A 196 -11.22 -2.79 -19.76
N GLN A 197 -11.65 -1.55 -20.05
CA GLN A 197 -13.05 -1.13 -19.92
C GLN A 197 -14.05 -1.99 -20.72
N SER A 198 -13.63 -2.50 -21.88
CA SER A 198 -14.47 -3.35 -22.73
C SER A 198 -14.59 -4.79 -22.24
N TYR A 199 -13.79 -5.19 -21.23
CA TYR A 199 -13.69 -6.57 -20.77
C TYR A 199 -14.18 -6.78 -19.33
N TYR A 200 -14.80 -5.77 -18.71
CA TYR A 200 -15.29 -5.88 -17.32
C TYR A 200 -16.26 -7.04 -17.09
N GLY A 201 -17.04 -7.44 -18.10
CA GLY A 201 -18.00 -8.55 -17.98
C GLY A 201 -17.41 -9.95 -18.07
N PHE A 202 -16.08 -10.10 -18.18
CA PHE A 202 -15.42 -11.38 -18.39
C PHE A 202 -14.19 -11.52 -17.49
N SER A 203 -13.69 -12.74 -17.30
CA SER A 203 -12.38 -12.94 -16.67
C SER A 203 -11.26 -12.35 -17.55
N ASN A 204 -10.34 -11.66 -16.91
CA ASN A 204 -9.24 -10.95 -17.55
C ASN A 204 -7.90 -11.46 -17.07
N GLU A 205 -6.94 -11.47 -17.99
CA GLU A 205 -5.53 -11.68 -17.68
C GLU A 205 -4.76 -10.42 -18.10
N LEU A 206 -3.88 -9.93 -17.23
CA LEU A 206 -2.95 -8.85 -17.53
C LEU A 206 -1.53 -9.42 -17.52
N GLN A 207 -0.81 -9.22 -18.62
CA GLN A 207 0.58 -9.62 -18.75
C GLN A 207 1.44 -8.40 -19.06
N ILE A 208 2.63 -8.35 -18.45
CA ILE A 208 3.63 -7.29 -18.68
C ILE A 208 4.88 -7.93 -19.28
N PHE A 209 5.38 -7.36 -20.36
CA PHE A 209 6.53 -7.84 -21.12
C PHE A 209 7.61 -6.75 -21.21
N ASN A 210 8.86 -7.18 -21.29
CA ASN A 210 9.96 -6.29 -21.64
C ASN A 210 10.03 -6.07 -23.18
N ASN A 211 10.95 -5.21 -23.62
CA ASN A 211 11.19 -4.93 -25.04
C ASN A 211 11.72 -6.13 -25.86
N LEU A 212 12.08 -7.23 -25.21
CA LEU A 212 12.54 -8.48 -25.82
C LEU A 212 11.45 -9.57 -25.82
N ASN A 213 10.20 -9.21 -25.54
CA ASN A 213 9.05 -10.12 -25.46
C ASN A 213 9.17 -11.19 -24.36
N VAL A 214 9.94 -10.93 -23.30
CA VAL A 214 10.03 -11.82 -22.14
C VAL A 214 8.98 -11.40 -21.12
N LEU A 215 8.11 -12.34 -20.74
CA LEU A 215 7.09 -12.14 -19.71
C LEU A 215 7.76 -11.80 -18.37
N GLN A 216 7.40 -10.65 -17.81
CA GLN A 216 7.90 -10.19 -16.51
C GLN A 216 6.90 -10.50 -15.39
N TRP A 217 5.60 -10.43 -15.68
CA TRP A 217 4.54 -10.57 -14.69
C TRP A 217 3.20 -10.95 -15.35
N THR A 218 2.41 -11.77 -14.66
CA THR A 218 1.02 -12.07 -15.01
C THR A 218 0.11 -11.96 -13.78
N GLY A 219 -1.14 -11.55 -13.97
CA GLY A 219 -2.16 -11.56 -12.93
C GLY A 219 -3.56 -11.78 -13.50
N TYR A 220 -4.41 -12.44 -12.69
CA TYR A 220 -5.76 -12.83 -13.06
C TYR A 220 -6.79 -11.97 -12.34
N PHE A 221 -7.76 -11.43 -13.09
CA PHE A 221 -8.82 -10.58 -12.56
C PHE A 221 -10.18 -11.17 -12.94
N ILE A 222 -10.92 -11.64 -11.94
CA ILE A 222 -12.17 -12.38 -12.14
C ILE A 222 -13.34 -11.51 -11.68
N PRO A 223 -14.35 -11.26 -12.55
CA PRO A 223 -15.57 -10.59 -12.13
C PRO A 223 -16.37 -11.50 -11.18
N LYS A 224 -16.93 -10.90 -10.14
CA LYS A 224 -17.90 -11.53 -9.25
C LYS A 224 -19.17 -10.72 -9.22
N GLU A 225 -20.28 -11.44 -9.39
CA GLU A 225 -21.62 -10.91 -9.24
C GLU A 225 -22.05 -10.97 -7.78
N GLU A 226 -22.61 -9.87 -7.27
CA GLU A 226 -23.26 -9.82 -5.97
C GLU A 226 -24.60 -9.10 -6.11
N CYS A 227 -25.69 -9.81 -5.87
CA CYS A 227 -27.05 -9.28 -6.07
C CYS A 227 -27.71 -8.77 -4.79
N ARG A 228 -27.17 -9.11 -3.61
CA ARG A 228 -27.85 -8.87 -2.33
C ARG A 228 -27.21 -7.78 -1.47
N TYR A 229 -25.89 -7.71 -1.47
CA TYR A 229 -25.13 -6.72 -0.69
C TYR A 229 -24.39 -5.77 -1.63
N GLU A 230 -24.15 -4.54 -1.19
CA GLU A 230 -23.25 -3.63 -1.88
C GLU A 230 -21.81 -3.95 -1.46
N PRO A 231 -20.93 -4.39 -2.39
CA PRO A 231 -19.55 -4.70 -2.06
C PRO A 231 -18.77 -3.48 -1.55
N MET A 232 -18.03 -3.67 -0.47
CA MET A 232 -17.10 -2.66 0.03
C MET A 232 -15.74 -2.81 -0.63
N THR A 233 -15.15 -1.70 -1.07
CA THR A 233 -13.87 -1.69 -1.78
C THR A 233 -12.78 -1.05 -0.94
N ILE A 234 -11.75 -1.83 -0.66
CA ILE A 234 -10.66 -1.44 0.22
C ILE A 234 -9.38 -1.37 -0.58
N ASP A 235 -8.71 -0.23 -0.47
CA ASP A 235 -7.38 0.01 -1.01
C ASP A 235 -6.37 0.04 0.13
N PHE A 236 -5.29 -0.71 0.01
CA PHE A 236 -4.21 -0.73 0.99
C PHE A 236 -2.85 -0.78 0.31
N VAL A 237 -1.79 -0.45 1.06
CA VAL A 237 -0.41 -0.57 0.57
C VAL A 237 0.08 -1.97 0.84
N ASN A 238 0.40 -2.69 -0.23
CA ASN A 238 0.78 -4.11 -0.16
C ASN A 238 2.26 -4.29 0.24
N LYS A 239 2.72 -5.55 0.30
CA LYS A 239 4.12 -5.82 0.69
C LYS A 239 5.15 -5.25 -0.29
N PHE A 240 4.77 -4.98 -1.52
CA PHE A 240 5.62 -4.40 -2.55
C PHE A 240 5.69 -2.87 -2.47
N GLY A 241 4.84 -2.23 -1.67
CA GLY A 241 4.79 -0.77 -1.51
C GLY A 241 3.88 -0.06 -2.52
N GLY A 242 3.09 -0.82 -3.30
CA GLY A 242 2.09 -0.28 -4.22
C GLY A 242 0.67 -0.41 -3.69
N TRP A 243 -0.26 0.34 -4.29
CA TRP A 243 -1.68 0.22 -3.95
C TRP A 243 -2.29 -1.09 -4.48
N GLN A 244 -2.97 -1.79 -3.58
CA GLN A 244 -3.74 -2.99 -3.89
C GLN A 244 -5.20 -2.78 -3.49
N ARG A 245 -6.08 -2.90 -4.49
CA ARG A 245 -7.53 -2.88 -4.30
C ARG A 245 -8.06 -4.29 -4.12
N GLU A 246 -8.89 -4.48 -3.11
CA GLU A 246 -9.66 -5.71 -2.90
C GLU A 246 -11.12 -5.43 -2.57
N PHE A 247 -11.97 -6.42 -2.84
CA PHE A 247 -13.42 -6.31 -2.73
C PHE A 247 -13.97 -7.28 -1.68
N PHE A 248 -14.91 -6.80 -0.87
CA PHE A 248 -15.64 -7.58 0.13
C PHE A 248 -17.11 -7.65 -0.28
N PHE A 249 -17.55 -8.82 -0.72
CA PHE A 249 -18.85 -9.00 -1.39
C PHE A 249 -20.01 -9.35 -0.45
N LYS A 250 -19.73 -9.96 0.70
CA LYS A 250 -20.78 -10.55 1.56
C LYS A 250 -21.14 -9.62 2.72
N ALA A 251 -22.02 -10.11 3.59
CA ALA A 251 -22.67 -9.36 4.66
C ALA A 251 -21.75 -8.32 5.34
N THR A 252 -22.23 -7.08 5.33
CA THR A 252 -21.63 -5.95 6.04
C THR A 252 -22.51 -5.61 7.25
N GLN A 253 -21.89 -5.34 8.38
CA GLN A 253 -22.57 -4.88 9.59
C GLN A 253 -21.90 -3.60 10.07
N GLU A 254 -22.66 -2.50 10.16
CA GLU A 254 -22.22 -1.25 10.77
C GLU A 254 -22.56 -1.26 12.26
N LEU A 255 -21.57 -0.98 13.09
CA LEU A 255 -21.69 -0.85 14.54
C LEU A 255 -21.20 0.55 14.95
N LEU A 256 -22.00 1.24 15.77
CA LEU A 256 -21.66 2.55 16.31
C LEU A 256 -21.38 2.41 17.81
N ASP A 257 -20.11 2.56 18.18
CA ASP A 257 -19.68 2.59 19.58
C ASP A 257 -19.69 4.03 20.09
N VAL A 258 -20.50 4.33 21.10
CA VAL A 258 -20.60 5.67 21.69
C VAL A 258 -19.93 5.68 23.05
N THR A 259 -18.88 6.48 23.20
CA THR A 259 -18.22 6.75 24.49
C THR A 259 -18.69 8.08 25.04
N ASN A 260 -19.03 8.10 26.32
CA ASN A 260 -19.50 9.32 26.96
C ASN A 260 -19.00 9.43 28.40
N THR A 261 -18.92 10.66 28.90
CA THR A 261 -18.59 10.92 30.30
C THR A 261 -19.83 11.44 31.01
N ALA A 262 -20.33 10.69 31.99
CA ALA A 262 -21.43 11.12 32.83
C ALA A 262 -20.91 11.93 34.01
N TYR A 263 -21.50 13.10 34.25
CA TYR A 263 -21.21 13.94 35.41
C TYR A 263 -22.50 14.31 36.12
N ASN A 264 -22.39 14.51 37.43
CA ASN A 264 -23.50 15.03 38.21
C ASN A 264 -23.55 16.54 38.05
N LEU A 265 -24.73 17.08 37.71
CA LEU A 265 -24.95 18.51 37.73
C LEU A 265 -25.10 18.97 39.17
N MET A 266 -24.54 20.14 39.50
CA MET A 266 -24.96 20.83 40.72
C MET A 266 -26.40 21.32 40.49
N PRO A 267 -27.33 21.04 41.40
CA PRO A 267 -28.71 21.47 41.23
C PRO A 267 -28.77 23.00 41.20
N SER A 268 -29.58 23.54 40.29
CA SER A 268 -29.79 24.98 40.10
C SER A 268 -30.42 25.65 41.34
N GLN A 269 -31.02 24.86 42.24
CA GLN A 269 -31.64 25.27 43.50
C GLN A 269 -31.30 24.29 44.63
N VAL A 270 -31.30 24.76 45.89
CA VAL A 270 -31.02 23.93 47.10
C VAL A 270 -32.03 22.80 47.27
N VAL A 271 -33.27 22.98 46.78
CA VAL A 271 -34.32 21.95 46.71
C VAL A 271 -34.78 21.85 45.25
N PRO A 272 -34.48 20.76 44.53
CA PRO A 272 -34.86 20.63 43.13
C PRO A 272 -36.38 20.50 42.98
N SER A 273 -37.00 21.43 42.26
CA SER A 273 -38.46 21.50 42.07
C SER A 273 -38.94 20.98 40.69
N LEU A 274 -38.01 20.82 39.74
CA LEU A 274 -38.28 20.40 38.37
C LEU A 274 -37.65 19.04 38.08
N VAL A 275 -38.49 18.02 37.87
CA VAL A 275 -38.05 16.63 37.56
C VAL A 275 -37.35 16.54 36.19
N SER A 276 -37.54 17.53 35.31
CA SER A 276 -37.02 17.57 33.94
C SER A 276 -35.52 17.87 33.84
N GLU A 277 -34.88 18.44 34.87
CA GLU A 277 -33.48 18.87 34.78
C GLU A 277 -32.48 17.73 34.94
N GLY A 278 -32.87 16.63 35.60
CA GLY A 278 -32.02 15.44 35.80
C GLY A 278 -30.73 15.72 36.60
N GLN A 279 -30.42 14.91 37.61
CA GLN A 279 -29.19 15.12 38.39
C GLN A 279 -27.91 14.70 37.67
N ARG A 280 -28.03 13.98 36.54
CA ARG A 280 -26.92 13.45 35.74
C ARG A 280 -27.01 13.96 34.32
N HIS A 281 -25.91 14.50 33.83
CA HIS A 281 -25.78 14.94 32.45
C HIS A 281 -24.58 14.26 31.79
N ILE A 282 -24.64 14.15 30.47
CA ILE A 282 -23.63 13.48 29.66
C ILE A 282 -22.85 14.55 28.90
N MET A 283 -21.53 14.56 29.03
CA MET A 283 -20.63 15.44 28.29
C MET A 283 -19.64 14.60 27.47
N ASN A 284 -19.04 15.24 26.46
CA ASN A 284 -18.07 14.61 25.55
C ASN A 284 -18.59 13.31 24.93
N ASN A 285 -19.87 13.32 24.53
CA ASN A 285 -20.47 12.21 23.82
C ASN A 285 -19.85 12.15 22.43
N ASN A 286 -19.00 11.16 22.17
CA ASN A 286 -18.41 10.93 20.87
C ASN A 286 -18.61 9.47 20.47
N GLY A 287 -18.53 9.17 19.18
CA GLY A 287 -18.71 7.82 18.70
C GLY A 287 -17.70 7.44 17.63
N ILE A 288 -17.43 6.14 17.55
CA ILE A 288 -16.58 5.51 16.55
C ILE A 288 -17.44 4.51 15.78
N ARG A 289 -17.30 4.50 14.45
CA ARG A 289 -17.99 3.55 13.57
C ARG A 289 -17.08 2.39 13.21
N ARG A 290 -17.62 1.19 13.36
CA ARG A 290 -16.98 -0.08 13.01
C ARG A 290 -17.80 -0.80 11.94
N TYR A 291 -17.11 -1.49 11.05
CA TYR A 291 -17.71 -2.29 10.00
C TYR A 291 -17.12 -3.69 10.05
N THR A 292 -17.98 -4.71 10.12
CA THR A 292 -17.59 -6.12 9.92
C THR A 292 -18.01 -6.54 8.52
N MET A 293 -17.10 -7.13 7.76
CA MET A 293 -17.33 -7.52 6.37
C MET A 293 -16.71 -8.87 6.02
N ASN A 294 -17.16 -9.46 4.91
CA ASN A 294 -16.71 -10.77 4.47
C ASN A 294 -16.34 -10.78 2.97
N THR A 295 -15.21 -11.40 2.63
CA THR A 295 -14.67 -11.50 1.26
C THR A 295 -15.52 -12.35 0.32
N GLY A 296 -16.44 -13.16 0.85
CA GLY A 296 -17.04 -14.27 0.12
C GLY A 296 -16.02 -15.36 -0.20
N TRP A 297 -16.38 -16.25 -1.14
CA TRP A 297 -15.53 -17.37 -1.55
C TRP A 297 -14.34 -16.89 -2.36
N VAL A 298 -13.14 -17.04 -1.83
CA VAL A 298 -11.88 -16.63 -2.48
C VAL A 298 -10.96 -17.84 -2.68
N ASP A 299 -9.92 -17.67 -3.48
CA ASP A 299 -8.89 -18.67 -3.68
C ASP A 299 -7.88 -18.68 -2.52
N GLU A 300 -6.93 -19.63 -2.56
CA GLU A 300 -5.92 -19.78 -1.50
C GLU A 300 -4.90 -18.63 -1.50
N SER A 301 -4.62 -18.00 -2.65
CA SER A 301 -3.66 -16.89 -2.75
C SER A 301 -4.12 -15.65 -1.97
N TYR A 302 -5.44 -15.52 -1.76
CA TYR A 302 -6.01 -14.47 -0.93
C TYR A 302 -5.55 -14.51 0.53
N GLY A 303 -5.11 -15.66 1.05
CA GLY A 303 -4.59 -15.76 2.41
C GLY A 303 -3.33 -14.91 2.63
N GLU A 304 -2.51 -14.73 1.60
CA GLU A 304 -1.38 -13.81 1.63
C GLU A 304 -1.83 -12.35 1.53
N THR A 305 -2.73 -12.06 0.57
CA THR A 305 -3.34 -10.72 0.42
C THR A 305 -4.00 -10.22 1.72
N MET A 306 -4.69 -11.09 2.45
CA MET A 306 -5.29 -10.73 3.74
C MET A 306 -4.22 -10.49 4.82
N GLN A 307 -3.12 -11.26 4.84
CA GLN A 307 -2.01 -10.95 5.75
C GLN A 307 -1.40 -9.59 5.43
N GLU A 308 -1.22 -9.27 4.14
CA GLU A 308 -0.68 -7.99 3.71
C GLU A 308 -1.59 -6.82 4.12
N LEU A 309 -2.91 -6.98 4.00
CA LEU A 309 -3.90 -6.02 4.47
C LEU A 309 -3.79 -5.78 5.99
N LEU A 310 -3.62 -6.84 6.79
CA LEU A 310 -3.46 -6.72 8.25
C LEU A 310 -2.15 -6.02 8.66
N LEU A 311 -1.10 -6.12 7.85
CA LEU A 311 0.21 -5.51 8.09
C LEU A 311 0.37 -4.13 7.43
N SER A 312 -0.64 -3.67 6.70
CA SER A 312 -0.64 -2.35 6.06
C SER A 312 -0.84 -1.25 7.10
N GLU A 313 0.01 -0.22 7.04
CA GLU A 313 -0.14 1.00 7.85
C GLU A 313 -1.18 1.95 7.26
N ARG A 314 -1.46 1.84 5.96
CA ARG A 314 -2.42 2.68 5.25
C ARG A 314 -3.49 1.85 4.56
N VAL A 315 -4.74 2.15 4.92
CA VAL A 315 -5.92 1.51 4.36
C VAL A 315 -6.98 2.59 4.13
N ILE A 316 -7.57 2.56 2.94
CA ILE A 316 -8.59 3.49 2.49
C ILE A 316 -9.81 2.68 2.05
N TRP A 317 -10.97 3.05 2.54
CA TRP A 317 -12.25 2.62 1.97
C TRP A 317 -12.66 3.60 0.87
N GLN A 318 -12.87 3.08 -0.33
CA GLN A 318 -13.37 3.86 -1.47
C GLN A 318 -14.90 3.76 -1.52
N TYR A 319 -15.59 4.81 -1.10
CA TYR A 319 -17.06 4.90 -1.18
C TYR A 319 -17.45 5.86 -2.31
N GLY A 320 -17.83 5.30 -3.46
CA GLY A 320 -18.06 6.07 -4.68
C GLY A 320 -16.80 6.83 -5.12
N SER A 321 -16.87 8.16 -5.12
CA SER A 321 -15.73 9.05 -5.41
C SER A 321 -14.96 9.48 -4.16
N THR A 322 -15.43 9.14 -2.96
CA THR A 322 -14.86 9.59 -1.69
C THR A 322 -13.88 8.55 -1.15
N ARG A 323 -12.74 9.02 -0.64
CA ARG A 323 -11.70 8.22 0.01
C ARG A 323 -11.82 8.39 1.52
N ILE A 324 -12.09 7.32 2.24
CA ILE A 324 -12.32 7.34 3.68
C ILE A 324 -11.16 6.57 4.33
N PRO A 325 -10.32 7.20 5.16
CA PRO A 325 -9.23 6.51 5.84
C PRO A 325 -9.78 5.59 6.94
N ILE A 326 -9.25 4.37 7.01
CA ILE A 326 -9.72 3.33 7.93
C ILE A 326 -8.56 2.62 8.61
N LYS A 327 -8.84 1.98 9.74
CA LYS A 327 -7.92 1.12 10.50
C LYS A 327 -8.52 -0.29 10.57
N ILE A 328 -7.68 -1.31 10.53
CA ILE A 328 -8.13 -2.69 10.68
C ILE A 328 -8.00 -3.10 12.15
N ASN A 329 -9.11 -3.55 12.74
CA ASN A 329 -9.16 -3.98 14.14
C ASN A 329 -8.87 -5.48 14.31
N THR A 330 -9.08 -6.27 13.27
CA THR A 330 -8.78 -7.71 13.29
C THR A 330 -7.27 -7.94 13.48
N LYS A 331 -6.89 -8.66 14.55
CA LYS A 331 -5.46 -8.90 14.89
C LYS A 331 -4.96 -10.28 14.51
N SER A 332 -5.84 -11.20 14.13
CA SER A 332 -5.51 -12.59 13.86
C SER A 332 -6.39 -13.15 12.76
N ILE A 333 -5.80 -13.94 11.87
CA ILE A 333 -6.50 -14.64 10.80
C ILE A 333 -5.94 -16.05 10.65
N ASN A 334 -6.81 -17.02 10.41
CA ASN A 334 -6.40 -18.38 10.09
C ASN A 334 -6.26 -18.52 8.58
N LYS A 335 -5.04 -18.77 8.09
CA LYS A 335 -4.83 -19.04 6.67
C LYS A 335 -5.38 -20.42 6.34
N HIS A 336 -6.43 -20.45 5.51
CA HIS A 336 -7.02 -21.69 5.04
C HIS A 336 -6.21 -22.25 3.86
N LYS A 337 -6.01 -23.57 3.86
CA LYS A 337 -5.50 -24.30 2.71
C LYS A 337 -6.64 -25.02 2.01
N ASN A 338 -6.65 -25.04 0.69
CA ASN A 338 -7.73 -25.67 -0.08
C ASN A 338 -7.88 -27.17 0.25
N ILE A 339 -6.78 -27.85 0.57
CA ILE A 339 -6.77 -29.25 0.99
C ILE A 339 -7.61 -29.50 2.26
N ASN A 340 -7.61 -28.54 3.19
CA ASN A 340 -8.32 -28.70 4.46
C ASN A 340 -9.77 -28.20 4.36
N ASN A 341 -9.97 -27.07 3.68
CA ASN A 341 -11.28 -26.45 3.51
C ASN A 341 -11.51 -26.14 2.02
N LYS A 342 -12.49 -26.81 1.41
CA LYS A 342 -12.86 -26.59 -0.01
C LYS A 342 -13.43 -25.19 -0.29
N THR A 343 -13.76 -24.45 0.76
CA THR A 343 -14.40 -23.13 0.66
C THR A 343 -13.71 -22.17 1.63
N ILE A 344 -13.03 -21.15 1.09
CA ILE A 344 -12.25 -20.18 1.86
C ILE A 344 -13.02 -18.86 1.92
N ASN A 345 -13.25 -18.35 3.12
CA ASN A 345 -13.83 -17.03 3.36
C ASN A 345 -13.09 -16.34 4.51
N TYR A 346 -12.99 -15.02 4.44
CA TYR A 346 -12.36 -14.21 5.48
C TYR A 346 -13.33 -13.15 5.97
N THR A 347 -13.36 -12.97 7.29
CA THR A 347 -14.12 -11.91 7.97
C THR A 347 -13.14 -10.92 8.57
N ILE A 348 -13.31 -9.63 8.26
CA ILE A 348 -12.47 -8.55 8.76
C ILE A 348 -13.35 -7.49 9.40
N GLU A 349 -12.86 -6.94 10.50
CA GLU A 349 -13.43 -5.80 11.20
C GLU A 349 -12.52 -4.59 10.99
N MET A 350 -13.13 -3.48 10.56
CA MET A 350 -12.47 -2.20 10.36
C MET A 350 -13.17 -1.08 11.13
N GLU A 351 -12.42 -0.03 11.40
CA GLU A 351 -12.84 1.14 12.15
C GLU A 351 -12.49 2.40 11.34
N LEU A 352 -13.37 3.41 11.36
CA LEU A 352 -13.04 4.69 10.73
C LEU A 352 -11.88 5.35 11.49
N ALA A 353 -10.93 5.94 10.77
CA ALA A 353 -9.75 6.57 11.38
C ALA A 353 -10.04 7.95 12.01
N PHE A 354 -11.32 8.31 12.16
CA PHE A 354 -11.79 9.59 12.71
C PHE A 354 -13.10 9.40 13.47
N ASP A 355 -13.35 10.31 14.39
CA ASP A 355 -14.56 10.34 15.21
C ASP A 355 -15.79 10.76 14.39
N VAL A 356 -16.96 10.25 14.78
CA VAL A 356 -18.23 10.56 14.10
C VAL A 356 -18.62 12.03 14.26
N ILE A 357 -18.31 12.62 15.42
CA ILE A 357 -18.47 14.06 15.63
C ILE A 357 -17.14 14.71 15.29
N HIS A 358 -17.18 15.76 14.49
CA HIS A 358 -15.99 16.56 14.20
C HIS A 358 -15.48 17.20 15.49
N SER A 359 -14.41 16.63 16.02
CA SER A 359 -13.61 17.19 17.11
C SER A 359 -12.18 17.39 16.63
N VAL A 360 -11.59 18.53 16.99
CA VAL A 360 -10.16 18.77 16.80
C VAL A 360 -9.46 18.25 18.05
N VAL A 361 -8.50 17.35 17.88
CA VAL A 361 -7.60 16.89 18.95
C VAL A 361 -6.29 17.66 18.86
#